data_AF-A0A6N7AVJ8-F1
#
_entry.id   AF-A0A6N7AVJ8-F1
#
_cell.length_a   1.000
_cell.length_b   1.000
_cell.length_c   1.000
_cell.angle_alpha   90.00
_cell.angle_beta   90.00
_cell.angle_gamma   90.00
#
_symmetry.space_group_name_H-M   'P 1'
#
loop_
_entity.id
_entity.type
_entity.pdbx_description
1 polymer ?
#
loop_
_entity_poly.entity_id
_entity_poly.type
_entity_poly.pdbx_seq_one_letter_code
_entity_poly.pdbx_strand_id
1 'polypeptide(L)' 'WNEVMNELKLNHTPHECRHTFRSRLDSAGANKVCIDLMMGHKSKEVGERVYTHKTIEELKSAIELITR' A
#
# COMPACT_ATOMS: atom_id res chain seq x y z
N TRP A 1 14.86 12.41 -8.73
CA TRP A 1 14.90 10.93 -8.73
C TRP A 1 16.13 10.42 -9.46
N ASN A 2 16.27 10.71 -10.77
CA ASN A 2 17.41 10.24 -11.57
C ASN A 2 18.78 10.66 -10.99
N GLU A 3 18.90 11.89 -10.50
CA GLU A 3 20.14 12.38 -9.85
C GLU A 3 20.53 11.52 -8.63
N VAL A 4 19.57 11.26 -7.73
CA VAL A 4 19.77 10.42 -6.53
C VAL A 4 20.11 8.97 -6.92
N MET A 5 19.42 8.41 -7.91
CA MET A 5 19.72 7.05 -8.40
C MET A 5 21.13 6.97 -8.99
N ASN A 6 21.54 7.97 -9.76
CA ASN A 6 22.88 8.04 -10.35
C ASN A 6 23.96 8.19 -9.28
N GLU A 7 23.76 9.06 -8.30
CA GLU A 7 24.69 9.27 -7.17
C GLU A 7 24.91 7.97 -6.38
N LEU A 8 23.83 7.24 -6.13
CA LEU A 8 23.84 5.97 -5.39
C LEU A 8 24.20 4.75 -6.25
N LYS A 9 24.38 4.92 -7.57
CA LYS A 9 24.59 3.85 -8.55
C LYS A 9 23.49 2.77 -8.52
N LEU A 10 22.24 3.20 -8.36
CA LEU A 10 21.05 2.35 -8.32
C LEU A 10 20.21 2.52 -9.59
N ASN A 11 19.40 1.50 -9.91
CA ASN A 11 18.45 1.54 -11.01
C ASN A 11 17.06 1.12 -10.53
N HIS A 12 16.39 2.04 -9.83
CA HIS A 12 15.04 1.87 -9.34
C HIS A 12 14.13 2.96 -9.88
N THR A 13 12.82 2.69 -9.87
CA THR A 13 11.79 3.69 -10.21
C THR A 13 10.93 4.04 -8.98
N PRO A 14 10.33 5.24 -8.91
CA PRO A 14 9.43 5.59 -7.81
C PRO A 14 8.23 4.65 -7.71
N HIS A 15 7.84 4.00 -8.82
CA HIS A 15 6.73 3.05 -8.85
C HIS A 15 7.01 1.78 -8.03
N GLU A 16 8.27 1.40 -7.88
CA GLU A 16 8.65 0.26 -7.04
C GLU A 16 8.37 0.50 -5.55
N CYS A 17 8.39 1.76 -5.10
CA CYS A 17 7.96 2.11 -3.74
C CYS A 17 6.48 1.78 -3.53
N ARG A 18 5.63 2.00 -4.55
CA ARG A 18 4.20 1.65 -4.51
C ARG A 18 4.00 0.14 -4.46
N HIS A 19 4.78 -0.64 -5.21
CA HIS A 19 4.75 -2.11 -5.13
C HIS A 19 5.24 -2.61 -3.76
N THR A 20 6.32 -2.02 -3.24
CA THR A 20 6.89 -2.36 -1.93
C THR A 20 5.90 -2.07 -0.81
N PHE A 21 5.24 -0.91 -0.84
CA PHE A 21 4.22 -0.55 0.14
C PHE A 21 3.06 -1.56 0.18
N ARG A 22 2.51 -1.92 -0.99
CA ARG A 22 1.46 -2.94 -1.07
C ARG A 22 1.92 -4.29 -0.52
N SER A 23 3.12 -4.73 -0.91
CA SER A 23 3.66 -6.04 -0.53
C SER A 23 3.94 -6.13 0.97
N ARG A 24 4.44 -5.05 1.59
CA ARG A 24 4.68 -5.00 3.04
C ARG A 24 3.40 -5.05 3.84
N LEU A 25 2.37 -4.31 3.44
CA LEU A 25 1.05 -4.37 4.08
C LEU A 25 0.44 -5.77 4.00
N ASP A 26 0.49 -6.39 2.81
CA ASP A 26 0.00 -7.75 2.61
C ASP A 26 0.77 -8.76 3.48
N SER A 27 2.10 -8.65 3.53
CA SER A 27 2.97 -9.49 4.36
C SER A 27 2.70 -9.30 5.86
N ALA A 28 2.31 -8.10 6.28
CA ALA A 28 1.93 -7.77 7.64
C ALA A 28 0.48 -8.18 7.99
N GLY A 29 -0.25 -8.79 7.05
CA GLY A 29 -1.63 -9.23 7.26
C GLY A 29 -2.65 -8.09 7.26
N ALA A 30 -2.32 -6.95 6.68
CA ALA A 30 -3.24 -5.82 6.60
C ALA A 30 -4.49 -6.18 5.77
N ASN A 31 -5.64 -5.62 6.16
CA ASN A 31 -6.89 -5.87 5.47
C ASN A 31 -6.83 -5.40 4.00
N LYS A 32 -7.20 -6.28 3.05
CA LYS A 32 -7.12 -6.02 1.61
C LYS A 32 -7.90 -4.78 1.15
N VAL A 33 -9.06 -4.51 1.75
CA VAL A 33 -9.84 -3.31 1.44
C VAL A 33 -9.11 -2.05 1.89
N CYS A 34 -8.49 -2.07 3.08
CA CYS A 34 -7.65 -0.95 3.53
C CYS A 34 -6.46 -0.74 2.56
N ILE A 35 -5.78 -1.81 2.15
CA ILE A 35 -4.67 -1.74 1.19
C ILE A 35 -5.14 -1.10 -0.13
N ASP A 36 -6.26 -1.55 -0.69
CA ASP A 36 -6.77 -1.03 -1.95
C ASP A 36 -7.18 0.43 -1.84
N LEU A 37 -7.90 0.82 -0.78
CA LEU A 37 -8.29 2.21 -0.55
C LEU A 37 -7.09 3.15 -0.44
N MET A 38 -6.06 2.77 0.34
CA MET A 38 -4.84 3.58 0.48
C MET A 38 -4.03 3.70 -0.81
N MET A 39 -4.09 2.67 -1.65
CA MET A 39 -3.45 2.64 -2.96
C MET A 39 -4.26 3.39 -4.04
N GLY A 40 -5.46 3.86 -3.71
CA GLY A 40 -6.40 4.43 -4.69
C GLY A 40 -6.89 3.39 -5.70
N HIS A 41 -6.87 2.11 -5.34
CA HIS A 41 -7.40 1.02 -6.15
C HIS A 41 -8.88 0.82 -5.87
N LYS A 42 -9.60 0.38 -6.90
CA LYS A 42 -10.96 -0.15 -6.75
C LYS A 42 -10.87 -1.62 -6.37
N SER A 43 -11.42 -2.01 -5.21
CA SER A 43 -11.51 -3.42 -4.82
C SER A 43 -12.28 -4.23 -5.84
N LYS A 44 -11.81 -5.47 -6.07
CA LYS A 44 -12.31 -6.34 -7.14
C LYS A 44 -13.71 -6.85 -6.85
N GLU A 45 -13.94 -7.33 -5.63
CA GLU A 45 -15.16 -8.01 -5.25
C GLU A 45 -16.27 -7.02 -4.86
N VAL A 46 -17.52 -7.38 -5.19
CA VAL A 46 -18.70 -6.56 -4.85
C VAL A 46 -18.84 -6.41 -3.34
N GLY A 47 -18.56 -7.48 -2.57
CA GLY A 47 -18.64 -7.43 -1.10
C GLY A 47 -17.64 -6.47 -0.48
N GLU A 48 -16.40 -6.50 -0.94
CA GLU A 48 -15.33 -5.58 -0.52
C GLU A 48 -15.63 -4.12 -0.91
N ARG A 49 -16.23 -3.93 -2.09
CA ARG A 49 -16.50 -2.60 -2.64
C ARG A 49 -17.77 -1.94 -2.13
N VAL A 50 -18.82 -2.72 -1.85
CA VAL A 50 -20.17 -2.20 -1.56
C VAL A 50 -20.53 -2.35 -0.10
N TYR A 51 -20.15 -3.46 0.54
CA TYR A 51 -20.61 -3.79 1.89
C TYR A 51 -19.52 -3.64 2.95
N THR A 52 -18.25 -3.69 2.56
CA THR A 52 -17.13 -3.54 3.48
C THR A 52 -16.77 -2.06 3.62
N HIS A 53 -17.38 -1.41 4.60
CA HIS A 53 -17.03 -0.04 4.95
C HIS A 53 -15.77 -0.01 5.83
N LYS A 54 -14.84 0.88 5.49
CA LYS A 54 -13.63 1.13 6.27
C LYS A 54 -13.59 2.58 6.75
N THR A 55 -13.27 2.73 8.03
CA THR A 55 -13.05 4.03 8.66
C THR A 55 -11.61 4.50 8.48
N ILE A 56 -11.36 5.79 8.72
CA ILE A 56 -10.00 6.36 8.72
C ILE A 56 -9.12 5.70 9.78
N GLU A 57 -9.67 5.38 10.95
CA GLU A 57 -8.94 4.70 12.02
C GLU A 57 -8.52 3.28 11.64
N GLU A 58 -9.37 2.54 10.91
CA GLU A 58 -8.98 1.23 10.37
C GLU A 58 -7.87 1.33 9.31
N LEU A 59 -7.90 2.37 8.47
CA LEU A 59 -6.83 2.63 7.50
C LEU A 59 -5.51 2.93 8.22
N LYS A 60 -5.56 3.79 9.23
CA LYS A 60 -4.40 4.13 10.06
C LYS A 60 -3.83 2.90 10.77
N SER A 61 -4.70 2.12 11.41
CA SER A 61 -4.31 0.88 12.09
C SER A 61 -3.65 -0.11 11.12
N ALA A 62 -4.14 -0.19 9.88
CA ALA A 62 -3.53 -1.03 8.84
C ALA A 62 -2.14 -0.54 8.41
N ILE A 63 -1.91 0.77 8.30
CA ILE A 63 -0.57 1.33 8.01
C ILE A 63 0.41 1.02 9.13
N GLU A 64 -0.04 1.15 10.38
CA GLU A 64 0.78 0.92 11.57
C GLU A 64 1.26 -0.52 11.73
N LEU A 65 0.68 -1.47 10.98
CA LEU A 65 1.19 -2.85 10.88
C LEU A 65 2.57 -2.93 10.22
N ILE A 66 2.95 -1.94 9.39
CA ILE A 66 4.31 -1.84 8.85
C ILE A 66 5.22 -1.32 9.95
N THR A 67 5.75 -2.23 10.76
CA THR A 67 6.76 -1.95 11.78
C THR A 67 8.18 -2.26 11.26
N ARG A 68 9.19 -1.67 11.91
CA ARG A 68 10.61 -1.87 11.57
C ARG A 68 11.16 -3.16 12.16
#